data_AF-A0A1Z2LC15-F1
#
_entry.id   AF-A0A1Z2LC15-F1
#
_cell.length_a   1.000
_cell.length_b   1.000
_cell.length_c   1.000
_cell.angle_alpha   90.00
_cell.angle_beta   90.00
_cell.angle_gamma   90.00
#
_symmetry.space_group_name_H-M   'P 1'
#
loop_
_entity.id
_entity.type
_entity.pdbx_description
1 polymer ?
#
loop_
_entity_poly.entity_id
_entity_poly.type
_entity_poly.pdbx_seq_one_letter_code
_entity_poly.pdbx_strand_id
1 'polypeptide(L)'
;MHPLARRLATLVAATTLVVLAPGVGQADTPSAGLIKHEEAGWYLDSGSDSSAKAPAHTTKYTGEAAAAPGNLKWSYDAATKLIKNEAKGWYLGSGDSSSAKAPAYTTKYTGEPSAAPPQLKWTYDATTKLVKNEASGWYLGAGGGGGDKAEKGGDDYSGSKSSSTAASAAYTSKYTGEPASAPAQLKWSITP
;
A
#
# COMPACT_ATOMS: atom_id res chain seq x y z
N MET A 1 -80.29 31.35 14.19
CA MET A 1 -79.16 30.64 14.83
C MET A 1 -78.99 29.29 14.16
N HIS A 2 -77.96 29.14 13.33
CA HIS A 2 -77.28 27.91 12.87
C HIS A 2 -76.02 28.40 12.14
N PRO A 3 -74.81 27.90 12.46
CA PRO A 3 -73.76 27.86 11.46
C PRO A 3 -73.31 26.42 11.19
N LEU A 4 -73.32 26.09 9.91
CA LEU A 4 -72.92 24.84 9.29
C LEU A 4 -71.39 24.66 9.26
N ALA A 5 -71.03 23.39 9.35
CA ALA A 5 -69.69 22.80 9.42
C ALA A 5 -68.66 23.31 8.41
N ARG A 6 -67.47 23.65 8.93
CA ARG A 6 -66.22 23.78 8.17
C ARG A 6 -65.64 22.37 7.95
N ARG A 7 -65.66 21.91 6.69
CA ARG A 7 -64.96 20.69 6.25
C ARG A 7 -63.46 20.98 6.17
N LEU A 8 -62.66 20.33 7.01
CA LEU A 8 -61.21 20.22 6.84
C LEU A 8 -60.90 18.83 6.29
N ALA A 9 -60.46 18.78 5.03
CA ALA A 9 -59.95 17.58 4.41
C ALA A 9 -58.50 17.36 4.88
N THR A 10 -58.27 16.28 5.63
CA THR A 10 -56.93 15.87 6.04
C THR A 10 -56.30 15.08 4.90
N LEU A 11 -55.28 15.67 4.27
CA LEU A 11 -54.42 15.01 3.29
C LEU A 11 -53.58 13.94 4.00
N VAL A 12 -53.85 12.66 3.73
CA VAL A 12 -53.03 11.55 4.22
C VAL A 12 -51.79 11.48 3.33
N ALA A 13 -50.65 11.94 3.84
CA ALA A 13 -49.35 11.73 3.21
C ALA A 13 -48.93 10.26 3.44
N ALA A 14 -48.91 9.48 2.37
CA ALA A 14 -48.36 8.13 2.39
C ALA A 14 -46.84 8.21 2.59
N THR A 15 -46.37 7.91 3.80
CA THR A 15 -44.96 7.68 4.08
C THR A 15 -44.59 6.32 3.54
N THR A 16 -44.07 6.28 2.30
CA THR A 16 -43.39 5.11 1.77
C THR A 16 -42.10 4.93 2.54
N LEU A 17 -42.13 4.06 3.55
CA LEU A 17 -40.96 3.64 4.29
C LEU A 17 -40.12 2.75 3.35
N VAL A 18 -39.12 3.34 2.69
CA VAL A 18 -38.12 2.56 1.95
C VAL A 18 -37.28 1.83 3.00
N VAL A 19 -37.61 0.56 3.23
CA VAL A 19 -36.73 -0.41 3.89
C VAL A 19 -35.54 -0.61 2.96
N LEU A 20 -34.44 0.07 3.23
CA LEU A 20 -33.14 -0.22 2.61
C LEU A 20 -32.72 -1.62 3.07
N ALA A 21 -32.71 -2.56 2.13
CA ALA A 21 -32.14 -3.88 2.34
C ALA A 21 -30.65 -3.75 2.74
N PRO A 22 -30.17 -4.49 3.76
CA PRO A 22 -28.74 -4.59 4.03
C PRO A 22 -28.11 -5.47 2.95
N GLY A 23 -27.59 -4.87 1.89
CA GLY A 23 -27.13 -5.67 0.76
C GLY A 23 -26.65 -4.90 -0.45
N VAL A 24 -25.85 -3.85 -0.25
CA VAL A 24 -24.81 -3.49 -1.23
C VAL A 24 -23.56 -3.21 -0.43
N GLY A 25 -22.54 -4.05 -0.61
CA GLY A 25 -21.22 -3.80 -0.04
C GLY A 25 -20.76 -2.44 -0.55
N GLN A 26 -20.78 -1.45 0.32
CA GLN A 26 -19.97 -0.27 0.14
C GLN A 26 -18.55 -0.81 0.04
N ALA A 27 -17.99 -0.81 -1.18
CA ALA A 27 -16.58 -1.11 -1.35
C ALA A 27 -15.87 -0.13 -0.41
N ASP A 28 -15.27 -0.66 0.66
CA ASP A 28 -14.44 0.14 1.56
C ASP A 28 -13.40 0.80 0.67
N THR A 29 -13.55 2.11 0.45
CA THR A 29 -12.54 2.88 -0.23
C THR A 29 -11.27 2.69 0.60
N PRO A 30 -10.18 2.19 0.02
CA PRO A 30 -8.98 1.87 0.79
C PRO A 30 -8.52 3.13 1.51
N SER A 31 -8.39 3.07 2.83
CA SER A 31 -7.96 4.22 3.62
C SER A 31 -6.48 4.46 3.37
N ALA A 32 -6.11 5.72 3.19
CA ALA A 32 -4.72 6.08 3.02
C ALA A 32 -4.02 6.13 4.38
N GLY A 33 -3.06 5.23 4.56
CA GLY A 33 -2.28 5.07 5.79
C GLY A 33 -0.78 5.15 5.56
N LEU A 34 -0.04 5.03 6.66
CA LEU A 34 1.40 4.83 6.59
C LEU A 34 1.69 3.34 6.36
N ILE A 35 2.57 3.01 5.41
CA ILE A 35 3.10 1.65 5.26
C ILE A 35 4.40 1.57 6.04
N LYS A 36 4.38 0.85 7.17
CA LYS A 36 5.47 0.80 8.15
C LYS A 36 6.31 -0.45 7.98
N HIS A 37 7.62 -0.28 7.93
CA HIS A 37 8.61 -1.34 8.01
C HIS A 37 8.81 -1.81 9.45
N GLU A 38 8.72 -3.11 9.70
CA GLU A 38 8.66 -3.66 11.07
C GLU A 38 9.95 -3.52 11.86
N GLU A 39 11.11 -3.68 11.23
CA GLU A 39 12.40 -3.71 11.94
C GLU A 39 12.87 -2.31 12.34
N ALA A 40 12.83 -1.38 11.38
CA ALA A 40 13.44 -0.07 11.55
C ALA A 40 12.43 0.97 12.06
N GLY A 41 11.13 0.69 11.97
CA GLY A 41 10.06 1.66 12.19
C GLY A 41 10.02 2.77 11.14
N TRP A 42 10.57 2.50 9.95
CA TRP A 42 10.61 3.44 8.84
C TRP A 42 9.36 3.28 8.00
N TYR A 43 9.02 4.28 7.22
CA TYR A 43 7.82 4.32 6.41
C TYR A 43 8.17 4.36 4.94
N LEU A 44 7.35 3.71 4.11
CA LEU A 44 7.49 3.77 2.67
C LEU A 44 7.28 5.22 2.19
N ASP A 45 8.20 5.69 1.38
CA ASP A 45 8.22 7.05 0.84
C ASP A 45 8.28 7.00 -0.68
N SER A 46 7.36 7.71 -1.34
CA SER A 46 7.30 7.76 -2.81
C SER A 46 8.44 8.58 -3.43
N GLY A 47 9.22 9.28 -2.61
CA GLY A 47 10.21 10.26 -3.04
C GLY A 47 9.59 11.53 -3.59
N SER A 48 10.44 12.52 -3.86
CA SER A 48 10.06 13.79 -4.49
C SER A 48 10.16 13.76 -6.02
N ASP A 49 10.88 12.80 -6.59
CA ASP A 49 11.17 12.72 -8.03
C ASP A 49 9.92 12.63 -8.91
N SER A 50 9.89 13.40 -10.00
CA SER A 50 8.79 13.43 -10.97
C SER A 50 9.07 12.58 -12.22
N SER A 51 10.06 11.68 -12.17
CA SER A 51 10.39 10.80 -13.28
C SER A 51 9.30 9.74 -13.50
N ALA A 52 9.22 9.17 -14.70
CA ALA A 52 8.21 8.17 -15.03
C ALA A 52 8.29 6.89 -14.16
N LYS A 53 9.47 6.59 -13.59
CA LYS A 53 9.72 5.50 -12.64
C LYS A 53 10.64 6.03 -11.53
N ALA A 54 10.07 6.85 -10.65
CA ALA A 54 10.80 7.42 -9.52
C ALA A 54 11.12 6.33 -8.48
N PRO A 55 12.36 6.19 -7.99
CA PRO A 55 12.66 5.22 -6.95
C PRO A 55 11.78 5.42 -5.70
N ALA A 56 11.36 4.32 -5.09
CA ALA A 56 10.71 4.35 -3.79
C ALA A 56 11.78 4.22 -2.68
N HIS A 57 11.54 4.89 -1.56
CA HIS A 57 12.47 4.97 -0.45
C HIS A 57 11.79 4.58 0.86
N THR A 58 12.57 4.59 1.92
CA THR A 58 12.12 4.49 3.29
C THR A 58 12.63 5.68 4.09
N THR A 59 11.80 6.22 4.96
CA THR A 59 12.15 7.38 5.78
C THR A 59 11.66 7.23 7.22
N LYS A 60 12.32 7.90 8.16
CA LYS A 60 11.81 8.01 9.53
C LYS A 60 10.76 9.10 9.59
N TYR A 61 9.65 8.81 10.25
CA TYR A 61 8.61 9.78 10.54
C TYR A 61 8.16 9.62 11.99
N THR A 62 8.16 10.72 12.74
CA THR A 62 7.83 10.74 14.17
C THR A 62 6.56 11.51 14.47
N GLY A 63 5.88 12.05 13.44
CA GLY A 63 4.62 12.76 13.60
C GLY A 63 3.43 11.81 13.65
N GLU A 64 2.24 12.37 13.88
CA GLU A 64 0.98 11.62 13.84
C GLU A 64 0.68 11.12 12.43
N ALA A 65 0.20 9.87 12.30
CA ALA A 65 -0.08 9.26 11.00
C ALA A 65 -1.06 10.09 10.15
N ALA A 66 -2.08 10.69 10.76
CA ALA A 66 -3.05 11.54 10.07
C ALA A 66 -2.41 12.81 9.49
N ALA A 67 -1.38 13.35 10.14
CA ALA A 67 -0.64 14.54 9.73
C ALA A 67 0.54 14.22 8.79
N ALA A 68 0.75 12.95 8.42
CA ALA A 68 1.83 12.56 7.54
C ALA A 68 1.76 13.29 6.19
N PRO A 69 2.92 13.68 5.62
CA PRO A 69 2.96 14.27 4.30
C PRO A 69 2.52 13.24 3.25
N GLY A 70 1.95 13.72 2.14
CA GLY A 70 1.28 12.85 1.17
C GLY A 70 2.18 11.78 0.53
N ASN A 71 3.50 12.02 0.44
CA ASN A 71 4.48 11.06 -0.07
C ASN A 71 4.64 9.82 0.84
N LEU A 72 4.17 9.90 2.09
CA LEU A 72 4.15 8.78 3.05
C LEU A 72 2.77 8.13 3.19
N LYS A 73 1.74 8.73 2.58
CA LYS A 73 0.37 8.21 2.61
C LYS A 73 0.12 7.30 1.43
N TRP A 74 -0.28 6.07 1.73
CA TRP A 74 -0.51 5.03 0.75
C TRP A 74 -1.82 4.31 1.02
N SER A 75 -2.57 4.02 -0.03
CA SER A 75 -3.75 3.17 0.00
C SER A 75 -3.42 1.81 -0.64
N TYR A 76 -3.93 0.73 -0.06
CA TYR A 76 -3.86 -0.60 -0.63
C TYR A 76 -5.26 -1.11 -0.96
N ASP A 77 -5.50 -1.38 -2.24
CA ASP A 77 -6.74 -1.98 -2.72
C ASP A 77 -6.53 -3.49 -2.90
N ALA A 78 -7.19 -4.32 -2.09
CA ALA A 78 -7.08 -5.77 -2.17
C ALA A 78 -7.73 -6.36 -3.44
N ALA A 79 -8.72 -5.68 -4.03
CA ALA A 79 -9.41 -6.16 -5.23
C ALA A 79 -8.55 -5.97 -6.48
N THR A 80 -7.90 -4.81 -6.61
CA THR A 80 -7.00 -4.51 -7.74
C THR A 80 -5.55 -4.87 -7.46
N LYS A 81 -5.21 -5.12 -6.19
CA LYS A 81 -3.87 -5.39 -5.66
C LYS A 81 -2.91 -4.22 -5.88
N LEU A 82 -3.44 -3.02 -6.00
CA LEU A 82 -2.64 -1.82 -6.22
C LEU A 82 -2.31 -1.13 -4.91
N ILE A 83 -1.05 -0.70 -4.78
CA ILE A 83 -0.60 0.19 -3.71
C ILE A 83 -0.39 1.57 -4.33
N LYS A 84 -1.18 2.55 -3.90
CA LYS A 84 -1.22 3.90 -4.49
C LYS A 84 -0.74 4.93 -3.49
N ASN A 85 0.13 5.84 -3.91
CA ASN A 85 0.54 6.99 -3.13
C ASN A 85 -0.44 8.16 -3.30
N GLU A 86 -0.78 8.84 -2.21
CA GLU A 86 -1.76 9.93 -2.24
C GLU A 86 -1.21 11.28 -2.73
N ALA A 87 0.10 11.58 -2.56
CA ALA A 87 0.63 12.87 -3.01
C ALA A 87 0.54 13.05 -4.54
N LYS A 88 0.82 11.98 -5.30
CA LYS A 88 0.83 12.03 -6.78
C LYS A 88 -0.24 11.16 -7.43
N GLY A 89 -0.90 10.29 -6.67
CA GLY A 89 -1.80 9.27 -7.20
C GLY A 89 -1.08 8.17 -7.99
N TRP A 90 0.22 7.97 -7.74
CA TRP A 90 1.06 7.02 -8.47
C TRP A 90 1.10 5.67 -7.77
N TYR A 91 1.40 4.61 -8.52
CA TYR A 91 1.36 3.25 -8.02
C TYR A 91 2.76 2.70 -7.75
N LEU A 92 2.90 1.92 -6.70
CA LEU A 92 4.12 1.18 -6.37
C LEU A 92 4.33 0.06 -7.41
N GLY A 93 5.53 -0.04 -7.95
CA GLY A 93 5.93 -1.06 -8.89
C GLY A 93 7.21 -1.76 -8.50
N SER A 94 7.32 -3.03 -8.91
CA SER A 94 8.56 -3.80 -8.83
C SER A 94 9.46 -3.45 -9.99
N GLY A 95 10.73 -3.14 -9.70
CA GLY A 95 11.80 -3.11 -10.70
C GLY A 95 12.07 -4.49 -11.30
N ASP A 96 12.65 -4.47 -12.50
CA ASP A 96 13.10 -5.66 -13.21
C ASP A 96 14.61 -5.81 -13.00
N SER A 97 15.07 -7.00 -12.60
CA SER A 97 16.50 -7.32 -12.54
C SER A 97 16.72 -8.82 -12.70
N SER A 98 17.87 -9.21 -13.27
CA SER A 98 18.37 -10.59 -13.23
C SER A 98 19.06 -10.94 -11.91
N SER A 99 19.28 -9.95 -11.03
CA SER A 99 19.89 -10.12 -9.72
C SER A 99 18.83 -10.37 -8.64
N ALA A 100 19.19 -10.96 -7.50
CA ALA A 100 18.26 -11.29 -6.41
C ALA A 100 17.59 -10.07 -5.73
N LYS A 101 17.88 -8.85 -6.20
CA LYS A 101 17.38 -7.59 -5.65
C LYS A 101 17.19 -6.55 -6.75
N ALA A 102 15.99 -5.97 -6.86
CA ALA A 102 15.71 -4.87 -7.81
C ALA A 102 15.11 -3.67 -7.06
N PRO A 103 15.34 -2.42 -7.49
CA PRO A 103 14.72 -1.25 -6.85
C PRO A 103 13.20 -1.30 -7.00
N ALA A 104 12.47 -0.87 -5.97
CA ALA A 104 11.06 -0.55 -6.10
C ALA A 104 10.93 0.90 -6.64
N TYR A 105 9.85 1.19 -7.34
CA TYR A 105 9.60 2.52 -7.90
C TYR A 105 8.14 2.92 -7.76
N THR A 106 7.86 4.19 -7.97
CA THR A 106 6.52 4.73 -8.19
C THR A 106 6.36 5.12 -9.65
N THR A 107 5.18 4.91 -10.20
CA THR A 107 4.88 5.27 -11.59
C THR A 107 3.45 5.73 -11.77
N LYS A 108 3.22 6.62 -12.74
CA LYS A 108 1.88 7.00 -13.15
C LYS A 108 1.28 5.89 -14.01
N TYR A 109 0.10 5.42 -13.62
CA TYR A 109 -0.70 4.51 -14.44
C TYR A 109 -2.10 5.12 -14.62
N THR A 110 -2.56 5.21 -15.86
CA THR A 110 -3.83 5.84 -16.23
C THR A 110 -4.83 4.88 -16.88
N GLY A 111 -4.50 3.59 -16.92
CA GLY A 111 -5.43 2.56 -17.39
C GLY A 111 -6.39 2.10 -16.29
N GLU A 112 -7.29 1.20 -16.65
CA GLU A 112 -8.21 0.57 -15.71
C GLU A 112 -7.45 -0.18 -14.60
N PRO A 113 -7.70 0.09 -13.30
CA PRO A 113 -6.98 -0.53 -12.19
C PRO A 113 -6.94 -2.06 -12.22
N SER A 114 -8.04 -2.71 -12.64
CA SER A 114 -8.12 -4.17 -12.76
C SER A 114 -7.20 -4.73 -13.85
N ALA A 115 -6.97 -3.95 -14.92
CA ALA A 115 -6.09 -4.28 -16.04
C ALA A 115 -4.64 -3.83 -15.81
N ALA A 116 -4.31 -3.31 -14.62
CA ALA A 116 -2.95 -2.93 -14.30
C ALA A 116 -1.97 -4.09 -14.53
N PRO A 117 -0.78 -3.79 -15.06
CA PRO A 117 0.18 -4.83 -15.40
C PRO A 117 0.76 -5.46 -14.12
N PRO A 118 1.18 -6.75 -14.15
CA PRO A 118 1.51 -7.50 -12.94
C PRO A 118 2.62 -6.89 -12.09
N GLN A 119 3.53 -6.11 -12.67
CA GLN A 119 4.59 -5.44 -11.92
C GLN A 119 4.07 -4.36 -10.96
N LEU A 120 2.84 -3.89 -11.14
CA LEU A 120 2.18 -2.94 -10.23
C LEU A 120 1.27 -3.63 -9.20
N LYS A 121 1.07 -4.95 -9.34
CA LYS A 121 0.18 -5.72 -8.48
C LYS A 121 0.95 -6.37 -7.34
N TRP A 122 0.42 -6.19 -6.14
CA TRP A 122 1.00 -6.64 -4.88
C TRP A 122 -0.03 -7.37 -4.04
N THR A 123 0.28 -8.59 -3.64
CA THR A 123 -0.50 -9.31 -2.64
C THR A 123 0.07 -9.02 -1.27
N TYR A 124 -0.78 -8.60 -0.34
CA TYR A 124 -0.42 -8.40 1.06
C TYR A 124 -0.98 -9.53 1.93
N ASP A 125 -0.11 -10.14 2.73
CA ASP A 125 -0.48 -11.07 3.79
C ASP A 125 -0.29 -10.39 5.15
N ALA A 126 -1.39 -10.12 5.86
CA ALA A 126 -1.36 -9.44 7.15
C ALA A 126 -0.77 -10.30 8.28
N THR A 127 -0.81 -11.63 8.17
CA THR A 127 -0.26 -12.56 9.17
C THR A 127 1.26 -12.60 9.08
N THR A 128 1.80 -12.76 7.87
CA THR A 128 3.26 -12.81 7.66
C THR A 128 3.87 -11.43 7.48
N LYS A 129 3.03 -10.41 7.25
CA LYS A 129 3.38 -9.03 6.91
C LYS A 129 4.19 -8.91 5.62
N LEU A 130 4.03 -9.88 4.71
CA LEU A 130 4.75 -9.93 3.44
C LEU A 130 3.94 -9.25 2.34
N VAL A 131 4.62 -8.44 1.53
CA VAL A 131 4.05 -7.78 0.35
C VAL A 131 4.73 -8.34 -0.89
N LYS A 132 4.02 -9.15 -1.67
CA LYS A 132 4.57 -9.94 -2.78
C LYS A 132 4.12 -9.39 -4.14
N ASN A 133 5.05 -9.14 -5.04
CA ASN A 133 4.76 -8.70 -6.40
C ASN A 133 4.29 -9.85 -7.30
N GLU A 134 3.30 -9.61 -8.15
CA GLU A 134 2.76 -10.65 -9.04
C GLU A 134 3.61 -10.95 -10.27
N ALA A 135 4.38 -9.99 -10.79
CA ALA A 135 5.24 -10.22 -11.96
C ALA A 135 6.44 -11.11 -11.62
N SER A 136 7.19 -10.75 -10.57
CA SER A 136 8.43 -11.43 -10.19
C SER A 136 8.23 -12.52 -9.15
N GLY A 137 7.13 -12.47 -8.39
CA GLY A 137 6.93 -13.30 -7.20
C GLY A 137 7.83 -12.90 -6.02
N TRP A 138 8.51 -11.75 -6.09
CA TRP A 138 9.44 -11.27 -5.07
C TRP A 138 8.75 -10.41 -4.03
N TYR A 139 9.42 -10.21 -2.89
CA TYR A 139 8.86 -9.49 -1.76
C TYR A 139 9.42 -8.07 -1.65
N LEU A 140 8.57 -7.13 -1.28
CA LEU A 140 8.98 -5.76 -0.94
C LEU A 140 9.86 -5.80 0.30
N GLY A 141 11.04 -5.19 0.21
CA GLY A 141 11.98 -5.06 1.30
C GLY A 141 12.42 -3.62 1.48
N ALA A 142 12.85 -3.31 2.70
CA ALA A 142 13.65 -2.13 3.00
C ALA A 142 15.08 -2.60 3.26
N GLY A 143 16.06 -1.77 2.93
CA GLY A 143 17.43 -2.11 3.31
C GLY A 143 18.32 -0.92 3.26
N GLY A 144 19.13 -0.77 4.30
CA GLY A 144 20.24 0.17 4.28
C GLY A 144 21.18 -0.16 3.13
N GLY A 145 21.72 0.90 2.52
CA GLY A 145 22.34 0.90 1.19
C GLY A 145 23.16 -0.33 0.85
N GLY A 146 22.91 -0.89 -0.34
CA GLY A 146 23.78 -1.90 -0.92
C GLY A 146 25.08 -1.28 -1.41
N GLY A 147 26.19 -1.88 -1.03
CA GLY A 147 27.53 -1.60 -1.55
C GLY A 147 28.56 -2.24 -0.65
N ASP A 148 28.81 -3.54 -0.82
CA ASP A 148 30.15 -4.08 -1.08
C ASP A 148 30.21 -5.60 -0.94
N LYS A 149 30.74 -6.23 -2.01
CA LYS A 149 31.27 -7.59 -2.17
C LYS A 149 30.42 -8.77 -1.66
N ALA A 150 29.84 -9.45 -2.65
CA ALA A 150 29.59 -10.88 -2.59
C ALA A 150 30.92 -11.63 -2.35
N GLU A 151 31.14 -12.09 -1.12
CA GLU A 151 32.06 -13.20 -0.88
C GLU A 151 31.26 -14.50 -0.80
N LYS A 152 31.83 -15.50 -1.49
CA LYS A 152 31.26 -16.81 -1.76
C LYS A 152 30.82 -17.54 -0.48
N GLY A 153 29.59 -18.05 -0.53
CA GLY A 153 29.25 -19.32 0.11
C GLY A 153 28.04 -19.25 1.01
N GLY A 154 26.98 -19.95 0.62
CA GLY A 154 25.95 -20.50 1.50
C GLY A 154 24.98 -19.49 2.10
N ASP A 155 23.69 -19.76 1.89
CA ASP A 155 22.57 -19.20 2.64
C ASP A 155 22.15 -17.81 2.16
N ASP A 156 21.08 -17.77 1.33
CA ASP A 156 20.59 -16.61 0.57
C ASP A 156 20.00 -15.45 1.41
N TYR A 157 20.67 -15.06 2.50
CA TYR A 157 20.46 -13.81 3.22
C TYR A 157 21.78 -13.17 3.62
N SER A 158 22.29 -12.29 2.76
CA SER A 158 23.33 -11.35 3.18
C SER A 158 22.69 -10.22 4.00
N GLY A 159 22.60 -10.46 5.31
CA GLY A 159 22.35 -9.44 6.30
C GLY A 159 23.52 -8.46 6.35
N SER A 160 23.30 -7.26 5.83
CA SER A 160 24.13 -6.10 6.14
C SER A 160 23.34 -5.20 7.09
N LYS A 161 23.71 -5.22 8.37
CA LYS A 161 23.33 -4.19 9.33
C LYS A 161 23.92 -2.86 8.85
N SER A 162 23.15 -2.10 8.09
CA SER A 162 23.54 -0.77 7.63
C SER A 162 22.93 0.30 8.55
N SER A 163 23.78 1.26 8.90
CA SER A 163 23.61 2.26 9.93
C SER A 163 22.36 3.15 9.72
N SER A 164 21.40 2.95 10.61
CA SER A 164 20.34 3.78 11.21
C SER A 164 20.10 5.27 10.87
N THR A 165 20.67 5.90 9.84
CA THR A 165 20.58 7.37 9.65
C THR A 165 20.25 7.90 8.26
N ALA A 166 20.26 7.11 7.18
CA ALA A 166 19.95 7.62 5.82
C ALA A 166 18.72 6.95 5.21
N ALA A 167 17.83 7.74 4.60
CA ALA A 167 16.71 7.24 3.81
C ALA A 167 17.20 6.16 2.84
N SER A 168 16.62 4.98 2.94
CA SER A 168 17.17 3.79 2.30
C SER A 168 16.23 3.31 1.21
N ALA A 169 16.77 2.92 0.06
CA ALA A 169 15.94 2.53 -1.08
C ALA A 169 15.03 1.34 -0.73
N ALA A 170 13.76 1.45 -1.09
CA ALA A 170 12.87 0.29 -1.11
C ALA A 170 13.25 -0.59 -2.30
N TYR A 171 13.14 -1.90 -2.13
CA TYR A 171 13.52 -2.87 -3.15
C TYR A 171 12.53 -4.03 -3.19
N THR A 172 12.67 -4.85 -4.22
CA THR A 172 12.10 -6.19 -4.29
C THR A 172 13.22 -7.21 -4.21
N SER A 173 13.00 -8.28 -3.45
CA SER A 173 14.00 -9.34 -3.32
C SER A 173 13.36 -10.71 -3.32
N LYS A 174 14.08 -11.66 -3.92
CA LYS A 174 13.69 -13.06 -3.94
C LYS A 174 13.86 -13.64 -2.54
N TYR A 175 12.82 -14.29 -2.03
CA TYR A 175 12.87 -15.10 -0.82
C TYR A 175 12.20 -16.44 -1.08
N THR A 176 12.91 -17.52 -0.78
CA THR A 176 12.48 -18.91 -1.04
C THR A 176 12.23 -19.70 0.24
N GLY A 177 12.48 -19.11 1.41
CA GLY A 177 12.20 -19.74 2.70
C GLY A 177 10.72 -19.68 3.08
N GLU A 178 10.41 -20.25 4.24
CA GLU A 178 9.04 -20.27 4.75
C GLU A 178 8.54 -18.86 5.10
N PRO A 179 7.37 -18.42 4.61
CA PRO A 179 6.84 -17.08 4.84
C PRO A 179 6.82 -16.62 6.30
N ALA A 180 6.50 -17.52 7.25
CA ALA A 180 6.48 -17.22 8.67
C ALA A 180 7.87 -16.83 9.22
N SER A 181 8.92 -17.44 8.65
CA SER A 181 10.32 -17.25 9.01
C SER A 181 11.01 -16.13 8.22
N ALA A 182 10.24 -15.36 7.43
CA ALA A 182 10.79 -14.24 6.68
C ALA A 182 11.46 -13.23 7.62
N PRO A 183 12.61 -12.67 7.23
CA PRO A 183 13.31 -11.69 8.04
C PRO A 183 12.52 -10.38 8.12
N ALA A 184 12.80 -9.63 9.19
CA ALA A 184 12.10 -8.38 9.46
C ALA A 184 12.28 -7.32 8.35
N GLN A 185 13.39 -7.37 7.61
CA GLN A 185 13.63 -6.50 6.45
C GLN A 185 12.58 -6.63 5.32
N LEU A 186 11.83 -7.74 5.25
CA LEU A 186 10.76 -7.96 4.27
C LEU A 186 9.35 -7.73 4.85
N LYS A 187 9.24 -7.39 6.13
CA LYS A 187 7.96 -7.30 6.84
C LYS A 187 7.46 -5.86 6.88
N TRP A 188 6.21 -5.69 6.44
CA TRP A 188 5.52 -4.40 6.36
C TRP A 188 4.12 -4.48 6.96
N SER A 189 3.80 -3.52 7.82
CA SER A 189 2.42 -3.27 8.23
C SER A 189 1.78 -2.27 7.29
N ILE A 190 0.70 -2.70 6.63
CA ILE A 190 -0.19 -1.83 5.86
C ILE A 190 -1.45 -1.67 6.69
N THR A 191 -1.76 -0.44 7.08
CA THR A 191 -3.03 -0.12 7.73
C THR A 191 -4.03 0.23 6.63
N PRO A 192 -5.03 -0.62 6.36
CA PRO A 192 -6.07 -0.35 5.35
C PRO A 192 -7.06 0.72 5.78
#